data_AF-A0AA39CMR0-F1
#
_entry.id   AF-A0AA39CMR0-F1
#
_cell.length_a   1.000
_cell.length_b   1.000
_cell.length_c   1.000
_cell.angle_alpha   90.00
_cell.angle_beta   90.00
_cell.angle_gamma   90.00
#
_symmetry.space_group_name_H-M   'P 1'
#
loop_
_entity.id
_entity.type
_entity.pdbx_description
1 polymer ?
#
loop_
_entity_poly.entity_id
_entity_poly.type
_entity_poly.pdbx_seq_one_letter_code
_entity_poly.pdbx_strand_id
1 'polypeptide(L)'
;MVFLTLSFLPAASAQSSTNSPTPLYVPSSFIVNPHATAPPNKDLFTPLYYTTNETEDAVNQESGWFYLLEWDKRGEQIRYGHGNRECLGNLSLALAAVGNLNAAEYSGASGALSLLPTAGALIGAPAKELWIVYKLMPIAGVLSMLLSLGGTITPSDSQDYDVSKGLRFGGLMRSRQKPDDKPQEKGDNGRAGSPRLERKPVPMSKEQAFAEKVFQRAQDDSGNSYARAWIGVGLQMIFFTAIMTTMWYAQKGGVITWWCQVWGWMYFWYFLVIITSIFENYVSQPFSSSWTMRVSRAPTNINISESASRIVDKDKDPQVLNRLRRGVNTRTRLSRTGNGTHDWSGSCFYVVVSIEGTTGLKAALSAISKGCSISVFAFGTALFASSTLMSISAVLMVLAVTLSCGVMGRVVAMWIASVMTENSEPMLHQIVKDEDQASLYMEEILAKKGLLIEIMSHVIMNGQVIRRQSQWFSPATYIGLLAPPVPVHKLAYDELRSSSSSQLDGTKPGFEVQQMIVPASNGSFGSSRGPSDYISTAV
;
A
#
# COMPACT_ATOMS: atom_id res chain seq x y z
N MET A 1 10.70 10.88 -5.74
CA MET A 1 9.79 11.30 -4.67
C MET A 1 10.54 12.31 -3.81
N VAL A 2 10.20 13.59 -3.97
CA VAL A 2 10.81 14.71 -3.25
C VAL A 2 10.21 14.74 -1.83
N PHE A 3 11.06 14.57 -0.82
CA PHE A 3 10.66 14.73 0.58
C PHE A 3 10.50 16.22 0.88
N LEU A 4 9.27 16.65 1.14
CA LEU A 4 8.98 17.95 1.74
C LEU A 4 9.18 17.82 3.25
N THR A 5 10.31 18.30 3.74
CA THR A 5 10.57 18.50 5.16
C THR A 5 9.78 19.71 5.64
N LEU A 6 8.72 19.47 6.42
CA LEU A 6 8.02 20.49 7.19
C LEU A 6 8.87 20.84 8.43
N SER A 7 9.54 21.99 8.36
CA SER A 7 10.29 22.57 9.47
C SER A 7 9.34 23.24 10.46
N PHE A 8 9.32 22.78 11.71
CA PHE A 8 8.80 23.53 12.84
C PHE A 8 9.89 24.51 13.31
N LEU A 9 9.65 25.81 13.17
CA LEU A 9 10.44 26.90 13.76
C LEU A 9 9.96 27.14 15.20
N PRO A 10 10.83 27.17 16.23
CA PRO A 10 10.49 27.77 17.50
C PRO A 10 10.79 29.29 17.46
N ALA A 11 9.91 30.04 18.10
CA ALA A 11 9.96 31.49 18.23
C ALA A 11 11.22 31.96 18.97
N ALA A 12 11.92 32.94 18.39
CA ALA A 12 13.03 33.63 18.99
C ALA A 12 12.55 34.51 20.17
N SER A 13 13.10 34.28 21.36
CA SER A 13 13.04 35.24 22.46
C SER A 13 14.35 36.05 22.47
N ALA A 14 14.20 37.37 22.45
CA ALA A 14 15.29 38.33 22.44
C ALA A 14 15.96 38.39 23.82
N GLN A 15 17.29 38.28 23.85
CA GLN A 15 18.09 38.68 25.01
C GLN A 15 19.08 39.78 24.65
N SER A 16 19.04 40.77 25.54
CA SER A 16 19.73 42.05 25.57
C SER A 16 21.25 41.92 25.55
N SER A 17 21.87 42.69 24.66
CA SER A 17 23.30 42.94 24.58
C SER A 17 23.77 43.84 25.73
N THR A 18 24.83 43.41 26.43
CA THR A 18 25.65 44.31 27.27
C THR A 18 27.09 44.31 26.76
N ASN A 19 27.49 45.51 26.36
CA ASN A 19 28.81 45.91 25.87
C ASN A 19 29.92 45.71 26.92
N SER A 20 31.11 45.30 26.48
CA SER A 20 32.38 45.80 27.03
C SER A 20 33.56 45.51 26.06
N PRO A 21 34.66 46.27 26.16
CA PRO A 21 35.36 46.78 24.97
C PRO A 21 36.60 45.99 24.58
N THR A 22 36.93 46.15 23.30
CA THR A 22 38.18 45.82 22.62
C THR A 22 39.40 46.55 23.21
N PRO A 23 40.60 45.99 23.01
CA PRO A 23 41.75 46.81 22.64
C PRO A 23 42.38 46.40 21.30
N LEU A 24 43.02 47.41 20.71
CA LEU A 24 43.58 47.51 19.37
C LEU A 24 44.89 46.70 19.17
N TYR A 25 45.01 46.13 17.97
CA TYR A 25 46.15 46.15 17.03
C TYR A 25 47.60 45.85 17.50
N VAL A 26 48.23 44.85 16.88
CA VAL A 26 49.50 45.01 16.11
C VAL A 26 49.53 43.96 14.96
N PRO A 27 49.84 44.33 13.71
CA PRO A 27 50.14 43.39 12.63
C PRO A 27 51.66 43.22 12.49
N SER A 28 52.15 42.01 12.23
CA SER A 28 53.29 41.73 11.34
C SER A 28 53.72 40.26 11.32
N SER A 29 54.11 39.84 10.11
CA SER A 29 55.06 38.76 9.76
C SER A 29 54.65 37.29 9.92
N PHE A 30 54.28 36.70 8.78
CA PHE A 30 55.01 35.58 8.13
C PHE A 30 56.00 34.81 9.03
N ILE A 31 55.59 33.64 9.54
CA ILE A 31 56.48 32.49 9.77
C ILE A 31 55.66 31.22 9.49
N VAL A 32 56.11 30.47 8.48
CA VAL A 32 56.10 29.01 8.32
C VAL A 32 54.98 28.28 9.07
N ASN A 33 54.06 27.68 8.32
CA ASN A 33 53.17 26.65 8.80
C ASN A 33 53.95 25.32 8.78
N PRO A 34 54.58 24.84 9.88
CA PRO A 34 54.89 23.43 9.92
C PRO A 34 53.55 22.72 9.95
N HIS A 35 53.39 21.71 9.10
CA HIS A 35 52.55 20.58 9.44
C HIS A 35 53.05 20.05 10.79
N ALA A 36 52.55 20.63 11.88
CA ALA A 36 52.45 19.96 13.16
C ALA A 36 51.47 18.82 12.87
N THR A 37 52.03 17.67 12.51
CA THR A 37 51.40 16.39 12.76
C THR A 37 51.01 16.42 14.23
N ALA A 38 49.74 16.77 14.48
CA ALA A 38 49.13 16.60 15.78
C ALA A 38 49.53 15.19 16.22
N PRO A 39 50.09 15.04 17.44
CA PRO A 39 50.47 13.72 17.91
C PRO A 39 49.27 12.79 17.70
N PRO A 40 49.43 11.59 17.13
CA PRO A 40 48.32 10.66 16.99
C PRO A 40 47.70 10.57 18.38
N ASN A 41 46.43 10.98 18.48
CA ASN A 41 45.72 11.05 19.75
C ASN A 41 45.84 9.66 20.37
N LYS A 42 46.73 9.52 21.37
CA LYS A 42 47.05 8.21 21.98
C LYS A 42 45.95 7.76 22.92
N ASP A 43 44.97 8.64 23.17
CA ASP A 43 43.73 8.26 23.82
C ASP A 43 42.95 7.41 22.83
N LEU A 44 42.95 6.10 23.08
CA LEU A 44 42.21 5.09 22.32
C LEU A 44 40.68 5.37 22.31
N PHE A 45 40.24 6.35 23.10
CA PHE A 45 38.85 6.69 23.37
C PHE A 45 38.67 8.20 23.30
N THR A 46 37.62 8.64 22.63
CA THR A 46 37.22 10.05 22.59
C THR A 46 36.42 10.38 23.83
N PRO A 47 36.88 11.30 24.71
CA PRO A 47 36.08 11.70 25.85
C PRO A 47 34.76 12.32 25.39
N LEU A 48 33.69 12.05 26.14
CA LEU A 48 32.38 12.65 25.90
C LEU A 48 32.48 14.13 26.28
N TYR A 49 32.40 15.02 25.31
CA TYR A 49 32.39 16.46 25.57
C TYR A 49 30.95 16.92 25.75
N TYR A 50 30.57 17.21 26.99
CA TYR A 50 29.38 17.99 27.31
C TYR A 50 29.76 19.47 27.35
N THR A 51 28.88 20.34 26.86
CA THR A 51 29.13 21.79 26.86
C THR A 51 29.03 22.40 28.25
N THR A 52 28.28 21.76 29.17
CA THR A 52 28.01 22.22 30.54
C THR A 52 27.71 21.02 31.47
N ASN A 53 27.90 21.16 32.78
CA ASN A 53 27.49 20.12 33.75
C ASN A 53 25.96 19.90 33.73
N GLU A 54 25.17 20.96 33.52
CA GLU A 54 23.71 20.85 33.40
C GLU A 54 23.27 19.95 32.23
N THR A 55 24.00 19.99 31.11
CA THR A 55 23.72 19.11 29.97
C THR A 55 24.07 17.65 30.26
N GLU A 56 25.08 17.38 31.10
CA GLU A 56 25.42 16.03 31.53
C GLU A 56 24.34 15.47 32.46
N ASP A 57 23.95 16.24 33.48
CA ASP A 57 22.88 15.90 34.42
C ASP A 57 21.56 15.64 33.69
N ALA A 58 21.26 16.41 32.65
CA ALA A 58 20.01 16.25 31.90
C ALA A 58 20.01 15.07 30.92
N VAL A 59 21.16 14.69 30.35
CA VAL A 59 21.27 13.44 29.58
C VAL A 59 21.16 12.22 30.49
N ASN A 60 21.62 12.35 31.73
CA ASN A 60 21.49 11.35 32.79
C ASN A 60 20.13 11.41 33.53
N GLN A 61 19.23 12.31 33.11
CA GLN A 61 17.89 12.53 33.67
C GLN A 61 17.83 13.02 35.12
N GLU A 62 18.95 13.43 35.71
CA GLU A 62 19.02 13.89 37.10
C GLU A 62 18.28 15.22 37.29
N SER A 63 18.17 16.03 36.24
CA SER A 63 17.43 17.30 36.23
C SER A 63 15.92 17.16 35.95
N GLY A 64 15.44 15.95 35.63
CA GLY A 64 14.04 15.69 35.26
C GLY A 64 13.65 16.12 33.83
N TRP A 65 14.56 16.75 33.08
CA TRP A 65 14.36 17.11 31.67
C TRP A 65 15.08 16.12 30.75
N PHE A 66 14.47 15.77 29.62
CA PHE A 66 15.08 14.90 28.62
C PHE A 66 15.47 15.68 27.37
N TYR A 67 16.78 15.81 27.17
CA TYR A 67 17.36 16.52 26.03
C TYR A 67 17.68 15.56 24.88
N LEU A 68 16.75 15.47 23.94
CA LEU A 68 16.81 14.50 22.82
C LEU A 68 18.06 14.70 21.93
N LEU A 69 18.48 15.95 21.70
CA LEU A 69 19.62 16.27 20.83
C LEU A 69 20.96 15.87 21.47
N GLU A 70 21.13 16.10 22.76
CA GLU A 70 22.31 15.72 23.52
C GLU A 70 22.40 14.20 23.67
N TRP A 71 21.26 13.52 23.87
CA TRP A 71 21.18 12.07 23.87
C TRP A 71 21.57 11.45 22.52
N ASP A 72 21.11 12.06 21.41
CA ASP A 72 21.52 11.67 20.05
C ASP A 72 23.03 11.84 19.85
N LYS A 73 23.57 13.03 20.16
CA LYS A 73 25.01 13.32 20.06
C LYS A 73 25.86 12.33 20.86
N ARG A 74 25.44 11.96 22.08
CA ARG A 74 26.12 10.95 22.89
C ARG A 74 26.14 9.60 22.18
N GLY A 75 25.00 9.17 21.63
CA GLY A 75 24.92 7.93 20.86
C GLY A 75 25.81 7.94 19.60
N GLU A 76 25.92 9.08 18.91
CA GLU A 76 26.82 9.25 17.78
C GLU A 76 28.29 9.22 18.21
N GLN A 77 28.66 9.92 19.29
CA GLN A 77 30.01 9.91 19.85
C GLN A 77 30.46 8.51 20.29
N ILE A 78 29.56 7.71 20.85
CA ILE A 78 29.89 6.33 21.25
C ILE A 78 30.21 5.47 20.02
N ARG A 79 29.45 5.64 18.93
CA ARG A 79 29.67 4.91 17.69
C ARG A 79 30.78 5.49 16.83
N TYR A 80 31.28 6.67 17.18
CA TYR A 80 32.37 7.34 16.49
C TYR A 80 33.66 6.54 16.67
N GLY A 81 34.25 6.08 15.56
CA GLY A 81 35.45 5.26 15.56
C GLY A 81 35.52 4.33 14.35
N HIS A 82 36.71 3.80 14.07
CA HIS A 82 37.00 2.95 12.92
C HIS A 82 36.76 1.46 13.16
N GLY A 83 36.46 1.04 14.40
CA GLY A 83 36.15 -0.35 14.69
C GLY A 83 35.32 -0.59 15.95
N ASN A 84 34.82 -1.83 16.08
CA ASN A 84 34.03 -2.27 17.24
C ASN A 84 34.75 -2.08 18.58
N ARG A 85 36.08 -2.18 18.60
CA ARG A 85 36.88 -2.00 19.82
C ARG A 85 36.81 -0.57 20.36
N GLU A 86 36.87 0.42 19.48
CA GLU A 86 36.75 1.84 19.85
C GLU A 86 35.33 2.14 20.31
N CYS A 87 34.32 1.63 19.59
CA CYS A 87 32.91 1.78 19.97
C CYS A 87 32.59 1.18 21.33
N LEU A 88 33.06 -0.06 21.60
CA LEU A 88 32.90 -0.71 22.90
C LEU A 88 33.65 0.01 24.01
N GLY A 89 34.83 0.57 23.70
CA GLY A 89 35.60 1.40 24.62
C GLY A 89 34.86 2.67 25.02
N ASN A 90 34.39 3.44 24.03
CA ASN A 90 33.59 4.64 24.24
C ASN A 90 32.29 4.33 24.98
N LEU A 91 31.64 3.20 24.67
CA LEU A 91 30.48 2.71 25.40
C LEU A 91 30.81 2.41 26.86
N SER A 92 31.95 1.76 27.14
CA SER A 92 32.35 1.44 28.51
C SER A 92 32.66 2.68 29.33
N LEU A 93 33.28 3.71 28.73
CA LEU A 93 33.48 5.01 29.37
C LEU A 93 32.15 5.70 29.62
N ALA A 94 31.23 5.67 28.64
CA ALA A 94 29.91 6.22 28.78
C ALA A 94 29.12 5.55 29.92
N LEU A 95 29.25 4.24 30.11
CA LEU A 95 28.60 3.50 31.19
C LEU A 95 29.28 3.71 32.54
N ALA A 96 30.61 3.92 32.58
CA ALA A 96 31.32 4.23 33.81
C ALA A 96 30.98 5.62 34.37
N ALA A 97 30.64 6.57 33.48
CA ALA A 97 30.16 7.90 33.86
C ALA A 97 28.71 7.91 34.38
N VAL A 98 27.98 6.80 34.22
CA VAL A 98 26.57 6.68 34.62
C VAL A 98 26.54 6.19 36.07
N GLY A 99 25.94 6.98 36.96
CA GLY A 99 25.75 6.58 38.35
C GLY A 99 24.96 5.28 38.50
N ASN A 100 25.13 4.59 39.64
CA ASN A 100 24.46 3.30 39.92
C ASN A 100 22.93 3.36 39.78
N LEU A 101 22.32 4.51 40.08
CA LEU A 101 20.87 4.72 39.95
C LEU A 101 20.44 4.66 38.47
N ASN A 102 21.16 5.38 37.61
CA ASN A 102 20.89 5.49 36.18
C ASN A 102 21.21 4.17 35.46
N ALA A 103 22.15 3.36 35.97
CA ALA A 103 22.40 2.01 35.47
C ALA A 103 21.20 1.07 35.66
N ALA A 104 20.48 1.19 36.78
CA ALA A 104 19.23 0.46 36.99
C ALA A 104 18.13 0.96 36.03
N GLU A 105 18.05 2.27 35.77
CA GLU A 105 17.10 2.83 34.80
C GLU A 105 17.33 2.32 33.38
N TYR A 106 18.58 2.27 32.91
CA TYR A 106 18.90 1.74 31.58
C TYR A 106 18.57 0.25 31.45
N SER A 107 18.77 -0.52 32.53
CA SER A 107 18.38 -1.93 32.58
C SER A 107 16.85 -2.11 32.58
N GLY A 108 16.13 -1.24 33.29
CA GLY A 108 14.66 -1.22 33.26
C GLY A 108 14.11 -0.80 31.90
N ALA A 109 14.77 0.14 31.22
CA ALA A 109 14.39 0.64 29.92
C ALA A 109 14.54 -0.42 28.81
N SER A 110 15.66 -1.15 28.80
CA SER A 110 15.85 -2.27 27.85
C SER A 110 14.80 -3.37 28.07
N GLY A 111 14.48 -3.67 29.34
CA GLY A 111 13.40 -4.58 29.72
C GLY A 111 12.03 -4.11 29.24
N ALA A 112 11.69 -2.84 29.46
CA ALA A 112 10.42 -2.27 29.00
C ALA A 112 10.30 -2.28 27.47
N LEU A 113 11.36 -1.95 26.75
CA LEU A 113 11.34 -1.95 25.29
C LEU A 113 11.26 -3.37 24.70
N SER A 114 11.77 -4.38 25.42
CA SER A 114 11.64 -5.79 25.05
C SER A 114 10.18 -6.29 25.05
N LEU A 115 9.25 -5.55 25.66
CA LEU A 115 7.80 -5.81 25.61
C LEU A 115 7.17 -5.39 24.29
N LEU A 116 7.82 -4.55 23.47
CA LEU A 116 7.27 -4.07 22.20
C LEU A 116 6.99 -5.22 21.21
N PRO A 117 7.92 -6.19 21.02
CA PRO A 117 7.62 -7.48 20.38
C PRO A 117 6.35 -8.16 20.89
N THR A 118 6.21 -8.29 22.22
CA THR A 118 5.09 -8.97 22.86
C THR A 118 3.77 -8.23 22.66
N ALA A 119 3.79 -6.90 22.81
CA ALA A 119 2.64 -6.06 22.57
C ALA A 119 2.19 -6.12 21.10
N GLY A 120 3.14 -6.18 20.16
CA GLY A 120 2.86 -6.43 18.75
C GLY A 120 2.16 -7.77 18.52
N ALA A 121 2.60 -8.84 19.17
CA ALA A 121 1.95 -10.15 19.07
C ALA A 121 0.52 -10.17 19.62
N LEU A 122 0.26 -9.44 20.72
CA LEU A 122 -1.08 -9.37 21.36
C LEU A 122 -2.05 -8.50 20.56
N ILE A 123 -1.55 -7.37 20.06
CA ILE A 123 -2.27 -6.49 19.15
C ILE A 123 -2.14 -7.16 17.78
N GLY A 124 -2.61 -8.38 17.52
CA GLY A 124 -2.53 -9.01 16.17
C GLY A 124 -3.67 -8.54 15.24
N ALA A 125 -3.42 -8.34 13.94
CA ALA A 125 -4.44 -7.75 13.05
C ALA A 125 -5.49 -8.78 12.65
N PRO A 126 -6.80 -8.44 12.66
CA PRO A 126 -7.82 -9.34 12.15
C PRO A 126 -7.60 -9.59 10.66
N ALA A 127 -7.23 -10.82 10.30
CA ALA A 127 -6.82 -11.17 8.95
C ALA A 127 -7.96 -10.98 7.94
N LYS A 128 -9.22 -11.15 8.36
CA LYS A 128 -10.40 -10.95 7.51
C LYS A 128 -10.50 -9.52 7.00
N GLU A 129 -10.51 -8.55 7.91
CA GLU A 129 -10.71 -7.14 7.57
C GLU A 129 -9.53 -6.64 6.73
N LEU A 130 -8.33 -7.03 7.14
CA LEU A 130 -7.10 -6.71 6.44
C LEU A 130 -7.07 -7.32 5.04
N TRP A 131 -7.59 -8.54 4.86
CA TRP A 131 -7.73 -9.17 3.55
C TRP A 131 -8.70 -8.41 2.65
N ILE A 132 -9.85 -7.95 3.18
CA ILE A 132 -10.81 -7.15 2.42
C ILE A 132 -10.19 -5.82 2.01
N VAL A 133 -9.58 -5.09 2.96
CA VAL A 133 -8.90 -3.82 2.67
C VAL A 133 -7.78 -4.04 1.66
N TYR A 134 -7.00 -5.11 1.78
CA TYR A 134 -5.94 -5.44 0.83
C TYR A 134 -6.47 -5.76 -0.57
N LYS A 135 -7.59 -6.48 -0.69
CA LYS A 135 -8.21 -6.77 -1.99
C LYS A 135 -8.84 -5.53 -2.62
N LEU A 136 -9.45 -4.66 -1.82
CA LEU A 136 -10.11 -3.45 -2.29
C LEU A 136 -9.12 -2.31 -2.58
N MET A 137 -8.11 -2.13 -1.73
CA MET A 137 -7.10 -1.08 -1.81
C MET A 137 -5.75 -1.63 -1.28
N PRO A 138 -4.95 -2.29 -2.15
CA PRO A 138 -3.71 -2.95 -1.75
C PRO A 138 -2.74 -2.07 -0.96
N ILE A 139 -2.56 -0.80 -1.36
CA ILE A 139 -1.72 0.16 -0.63
C ILE A 139 -2.19 0.34 0.82
N ALA A 140 -3.50 0.53 1.06
CA ALA A 140 -4.05 0.67 2.41
C ALA A 140 -3.89 -0.63 3.20
N GLY A 141 -4.08 -1.80 2.56
CA GLY A 141 -3.86 -3.10 3.18
C GLY A 141 -2.41 -3.29 3.62
N VAL A 142 -1.45 -2.94 2.77
CA VAL A 142 -0.01 -2.99 3.11
C VAL A 142 0.32 -1.99 4.22
N LEU A 143 -0.16 -0.74 4.15
CA LEU A 143 0.05 0.24 5.24
C LEU A 143 -0.56 -0.22 6.56
N SER A 144 -1.72 -0.86 6.52
CA SER A 144 -2.34 -1.44 7.71
C SER A 144 -1.51 -2.61 8.28
N MET A 145 -0.92 -3.44 7.42
CA MET A 145 0.04 -4.49 7.83
C MET A 145 1.31 -3.87 8.43
N LEU A 146 1.84 -2.80 7.83
CA LEU A 146 2.99 -2.06 8.34
C LEU A 146 2.69 -1.53 9.75
N LEU A 147 1.50 -0.98 9.98
CA LEU A 147 1.08 -0.48 11.30
C LEU A 147 0.70 -1.57 12.30
N SER A 148 0.60 -2.83 11.88
CA SER A 148 0.08 -3.91 12.74
C SER A 148 1.04 -4.33 13.86
N LEU A 149 2.30 -3.88 13.89
CA LEU A 149 3.34 -4.30 14.86
C LEU A 149 3.57 -5.83 14.94
N GLY A 150 3.02 -6.61 13.98
CA GLY A 150 3.11 -8.07 13.93
C GLY A 150 1.80 -8.78 14.32
N GLY A 151 1.79 -10.11 14.17
CA GLY A 151 0.68 -11.01 14.50
C GLY A 151 -0.57 -10.87 13.61
N THR A 152 -1.16 -11.98 13.19
CA THR A 152 -2.47 -11.98 12.53
C THR A 152 -3.46 -12.90 13.24
N ILE A 153 -4.65 -12.38 13.53
CA ILE A 153 -5.76 -13.19 14.03
C ILE A 153 -6.52 -13.69 12.82
N THR A 154 -6.25 -14.93 12.45
CA THR A 154 -6.82 -15.56 11.27
C THR A 154 -8.11 -16.28 11.66
N PRO A 155 -9.26 -15.96 11.06
CA PRO A 155 -10.47 -16.75 11.28
C PRO A 155 -10.21 -18.20 10.83
N SER A 156 -10.75 -19.16 11.58
CA SER A 156 -10.59 -20.58 11.27
C SER A 156 -11.40 -21.00 10.05
N ASP A 157 -12.50 -20.31 9.77
CA ASP A 157 -13.50 -20.75 8.82
C ASP A 157 -13.46 -19.90 7.54
N SER A 158 -13.41 -20.57 6.39
CA SER A 158 -13.54 -19.95 5.06
C SER A 158 -14.82 -19.11 4.95
N GLN A 159 -15.90 -19.55 5.60
CA GLN A 159 -17.20 -18.90 5.63
C GLN A 159 -17.20 -17.53 6.31
N ASP A 160 -16.23 -17.26 7.18
CA ASP A 160 -16.09 -15.94 7.79
C ASP A 160 -15.67 -14.91 6.75
N TYR A 161 -15.07 -15.29 5.63
CA TYR A 161 -14.73 -14.39 4.53
C TYR A 161 -15.90 -14.09 3.58
N ASP A 162 -17.09 -14.65 3.85
CA ASP A 162 -18.28 -14.32 3.09
C ASP A 162 -18.75 -12.89 3.42
N VAL A 163 -18.66 -12.01 2.41
CA VAL A 163 -19.04 -10.59 2.53
C VAL A 163 -20.56 -10.45 2.68
N SER A 164 -21.33 -11.43 2.20
CA SER A 164 -22.80 -11.37 2.22
C SER A 164 -23.39 -11.42 3.63
N LYS A 165 -22.66 -12.00 4.60
CA LYS A 165 -23.09 -12.09 6.00
C LYS A 165 -22.99 -10.75 6.76
N GLY A 166 -22.60 -9.66 6.08
CA GLY A 166 -22.35 -8.36 6.65
C GLY A 166 -21.07 -8.35 7.48
N LEU A 167 -20.26 -7.30 7.34
CA LEU A 167 -19.08 -7.13 8.20
C LEU A 167 -19.53 -6.74 9.60
N ARG A 168 -19.71 -7.75 10.44
CA ARG A 168 -19.78 -7.57 11.89
C ARG A 168 -18.37 -7.37 12.42
N PHE A 169 -17.94 -6.11 12.44
CA PHE A 169 -16.72 -5.70 13.15
C PHE A 169 -16.92 -6.01 14.64
N GLY A 170 -16.21 -7.02 15.14
CA GLY A 170 -16.24 -7.41 16.54
C GLY A 170 -15.32 -6.51 17.36
N GLY A 171 -15.89 -5.68 18.24
CA GLY A 171 -15.13 -4.82 19.15
C GLY A 171 -14.75 -3.47 18.55
N LEU A 172 -14.87 -2.43 19.38
CA LEU A 172 -14.51 -1.01 19.14
C LEU A 172 -15.36 -0.20 18.14
N MET A 173 -15.74 -0.71 16.97
CA MET A 173 -16.69 -0.03 16.06
C MET A 173 -17.93 -0.87 15.82
N ARG A 174 -19.08 -0.43 16.34
CA ARG A 174 -20.36 -1.09 16.10
C ARG A 174 -20.80 -0.77 14.67
N SER A 175 -20.63 -1.72 13.76
CA SER A 175 -21.17 -1.62 12.40
C SER A 175 -22.65 -1.26 12.49
N ARG A 176 -23.06 -0.14 11.89
CA ARG A 176 -24.44 0.36 11.91
C ARG A 176 -25.25 -0.51 10.96
N GLN A 177 -25.61 -1.71 11.41
CA GLN A 177 -26.49 -2.60 10.68
C GLN A 177 -27.83 -1.88 10.52
N LYS A 178 -28.19 -1.50 9.29
CA LYS A 178 -29.54 -1.02 8.97
C LYS A 178 -30.49 -2.15 9.38
N PRO A 179 -31.44 -1.94 10.32
CA PRO A 179 -32.22 -3.04 10.90
C PRO A 179 -33.20 -3.75 9.95
N ASP A 180 -33.24 -3.44 8.65
CA ASP A 180 -34.45 -3.67 7.85
C ASP A 180 -34.41 -4.81 6.81
N ASP A 181 -33.29 -5.50 6.58
CA ASP A 181 -33.28 -6.66 5.67
C ASP A 181 -33.37 -8.00 6.43
N LYS A 182 -34.33 -8.11 7.34
CA LYS A 182 -34.99 -9.42 7.45
C LYS A 182 -35.73 -9.59 6.13
N PRO A 183 -35.56 -10.68 5.36
CA PRO A 183 -36.51 -10.99 4.32
C PRO A 183 -37.87 -11.03 5.02
N GLN A 184 -38.69 -9.99 4.82
CA GLN A 184 -40.11 -10.10 5.05
C GLN A 184 -40.53 -11.23 4.11
N GLU A 185 -40.61 -12.45 4.64
CA GLU A 185 -41.71 -13.33 4.30
C GLU A 185 -42.95 -12.46 4.47
N LYS A 186 -43.36 -11.84 3.36
CA LYS A 186 -44.66 -11.24 3.20
C LYS A 186 -45.63 -12.40 3.41
N GLY A 187 -46.06 -12.57 4.66
CA GLY A 187 -47.30 -13.25 4.97
C GLY A 187 -48.37 -12.55 4.17
N ASP A 188 -48.79 -13.22 3.10
CA ASP A 188 -49.73 -12.76 2.11
C ASP A 188 -51.13 -12.70 2.74
N ASN A 189 -51.38 -11.65 3.52
CA ASN A 189 -52.72 -11.34 4.01
C ASN A 189 -53.47 -10.56 2.94
N GLY A 190 -54.12 -11.33 2.06
CA GLY A 190 -55.48 -11.07 1.60
C GLY A 190 -55.75 -9.71 0.97
N ARG A 191 -55.31 -9.50 -0.28
CA ARG A 191 -55.96 -8.52 -1.15
C ARG A 191 -56.20 -9.12 -2.53
N ALA A 192 -57.42 -9.60 -2.72
CA ALA A 192 -57.95 -10.06 -4.00
C ALA A 192 -57.81 -8.94 -5.05
N GLY A 193 -56.93 -9.12 -6.02
CA GLY A 193 -56.69 -8.12 -7.04
C GLY A 193 -55.71 -8.57 -8.11
N SER A 194 -56.26 -9.18 -9.17
CA SER A 194 -55.63 -9.54 -10.46
C SER A 194 -54.86 -10.86 -10.50
N PRO A 195 -55.21 -11.82 -11.37
CA PRO A 195 -54.42 -13.01 -11.62
C PRO A 195 -53.15 -12.60 -12.39
N ARG A 196 -52.14 -12.14 -11.67
CA ARG A 196 -50.79 -12.00 -12.20
C ARG A 196 -50.29 -13.43 -12.43
N LEU A 197 -50.27 -13.85 -13.69
CA LEU A 197 -49.66 -15.11 -14.15
C LEU A 197 -48.34 -15.31 -13.42
N GLU A 198 -48.39 -16.15 -12.41
CA GLU A 198 -47.26 -16.50 -11.56
C GLU A 198 -46.35 -17.36 -12.41
N ARG A 199 -45.45 -16.69 -13.14
CA ARG A 199 -44.47 -17.32 -14.01
C ARG A 199 -43.59 -18.17 -13.12
N LYS A 200 -43.85 -19.48 -13.07
CA LYS A 200 -43.03 -20.47 -12.35
C LYS A 200 -41.56 -20.09 -12.55
N PRO A 201 -40.83 -19.74 -11.49
CA PRO A 201 -39.43 -19.37 -11.63
C PRO A 201 -38.72 -20.58 -12.24
N VAL A 202 -38.14 -20.39 -13.42
CA VAL A 202 -37.26 -21.38 -14.02
C VAL A 202 -36.14 -21.60 -13.00
N PRO A 203 -35.86 -22.85 -12.60
CA PRO A 203 -34.79 -23.11 -11.64
C PRO A 203 -33.47 -22.65 -12.27
N MET A 204 -33.01 -21.46 -11.89
CA MET A 204 -31.73 -20.93 -12.34
C MET A 204 -30.63 -21.67 -11.59
N SER A 205 -29.57 -22.03 -12.31
CA SER A 205 -28.37 -22.57 -11.67
C SER A 205 -27.78 -21.53 -10.72
N LYS A 206 -27.08 -21.97 -9.66
CA LYS A 206 -26.47 -21.06 -8.67
C LYS A 206 -25.48 -20.08 -9.33
N GLU A 207 -24.77 -20.57 -10.34
CA GLU A 207 -23.81 -19.82 -11.16
C GLU A 207 -24.52 -18.71 -11.94
N GLN A 208 -25.67 -19.02 -12.53
CA GLN A 208 -26.48 -18.04 -13.28
C GLN A 208 -27.10 -17.00 -12.36
N ALA A 209 -27.58 -17.41 -11.19
CA ALA A 209 -28.10 -16.50 -10.18
C ALA A 209 -27.01 -15.53 -9.68
N PHE A 210 -25.79 -16.03 -9.46
CA PHE A 210 -24.65 -15.19 -9.09
C PHE A 210 -24.24 -14.24 -10.21
N ALA A 211 -24.16 -14.73 -11.46
CA ALA A 211 -23.86 -13.88 -12.62
C ALA A 211 -24.94 -12.80 -12.82
N GLU A 212 -26.21 -13.11 -12.55
CA GLU A 212 -27.28 -12.12 -12.55
C GLU A 212 -27.12 -11.08 -11.43
N LYS A 213 -26.71 -11.50 -10.21
CA LYS A 213 -26.37 -10.57 -9.13
C LYS A 213 -25.23 -9.63 -9.54
N VAL A 214 -24.17 -10.15 -10.16
CA VAL A 214 -23.05 -9.36 -10.69
C VAL A 214 -23.55 -8.36 -11.74
N PHE A 215 -24.42 -8.80 -12.65
CA PHE A 215 -24.98 -7.95 -13.69
C PHE A 215 -25.86 -6.83 -13.12
N GLN A 216 -26.76 -7.14 -12.19
CA GLN A 216 -27.59 -6.15 -11.51
C GLN A 216 -26.73 -5.13 -10.77
N ARG A 217 -25.70 -5.60 -10.05
CA ARG A 217 -24.76 -4.72 -9.34
C ARG A 217 -24.00 -3.80 -10.28
N ALA A 218 -23.64 -4.27 -11.48
CA ALA A 218 -22.98 -3.45 -12.50
C ALA A 218 -23.88 -2.38 -13.13
N GLN A 219 -25.21 -2.56 -13.08
CA GLN A 219 -26.16 -1.54 -13.51
C GLN A 219 -26.42 -0.48 -12.45
N ASP A 220 -26.06 -0.74 -11.19
CA ASP A 220 -26.21 0.22 -10.12
C ASP A 220 -25.11 1.29 -10.22
N ASP A 221 -25.49 2.43 -10.78
CA ASP A 221 -24.65 3.62 -10.95
C ASP A 221 -24.52 4.46 -9.65
N SER A 222 -24.76 3.86 -8.48
CA SER A 222 -24.43 4.44 -7.18
C SER A 222 -22.90 4.61 -7.04
N GLY A 223 -22.34 5.56 -7.78
CA GLY A 223 -20.94 5.95 -7.74
C GLY A 223 -20.65 6.60 -6.40
N ASN A 224 -19.82 5.97 -5.58
CA ASN A 224 -19.50 6.50 -4.27
C ASN A 224 -18.26 7.40 -4.33
N SER A 225 -18.27 8.50 -3.58
CA SER A 225 -17.08 9.32 -3.39
C SER A 225 -16.11 8.60 -2.45
N TYR A 226 -15.00 8.13 -3.00
CA TYR A 226 -13.94 7.47 -2.22
C TYR A 226 -13.01 8.45 -1.50
N ALA A 227 -13.33 9.75 -1.48
CA ALA A 227 -12.51 10.77 -0.81
C ALA A 227 -12.25 10.43 0.67
N ARG A 228 -13.25 9.86 1.36
CA ARG A 228 -13.11 9.43 2.77
C ARG A 228 -12.09 8.30 2.94
N ALA A 229 -12.04 7.34 2.01
CA ALA A 229 -11.05 6.26 2.05
C ALA A 229 -9.62 6.82 1.87
N TRP A 230 -9.44 7.80 0.98
CA TRP A 230 -8.15 8.49 0.81
C TRP A 230 -7.70 9.25 2.05
N ILE A 231 -8.62 9.89 2.78
CA ILE A 231 -8.31 10.52 4.08
C ILE A 231 -7.77 9.46 5.05
N GLY A 232 -8.39 8.27 5.08
CA GLY A 232 -7.92 7.14 5.91
C GLY A 232 -6.50 6.71 5.55
N VAL A 233 -6.19 6.58 4.26
CA VAL A 233 -4.83 6.24 3.79
C VAL A 233 -3.82 7.33 4.17
N GLY A 234 -4.18 8.60 4.03
CA GLY A 234 -3.34 9.71 4.48
C GLY A 234 -3.05 9.64 5.98
N LEU A 235 -4.05 9.31 6.79
CA LEU A 235 -3.89 9.14 8.24
C LEU A 235 -2.99 7.94 8.60
N GLN A 236 -3.10 6.82 7.88
CA GLN A 236 -2.19 5.68 8.04
C GLN A 236 -0.74 6.03 7.69
N MET A 237 -0.53 6.80 6.63
CA MET A 237 0.80 7.30 6.28
C MET A 237 1.40 8.17 7.39
N ILE A 238 0.61 9.06 8.00
CA ILE A 238 1.05 9.89 9.14
C ILE A 238 1.47 9.02 10.31
N PHE A 239 0.67 8.01 10.69
CA PHE A 239 1.03 7.09 11.76
C PHE A 239 2.27 6.26 11.44
N PHE A 240 2.43 5.83 10.19
CA PHE A 240 3.61 5.08 9.76
C PHE A 240 4.87 5.96 9.84
N THR A 241 4.80 7.20 9.36
CA THR A 241 5.89 8.17 9.51
C THR A 241 6.21 8.43 10.98
N ALA A 242 5.21 8.58 11.85
CA ALA A 242 5.43 8.77 13.28
C ALA A 242 6.20 7.59 13.89
N ILE A 243 5.80 6.35 13.61
CA ILE A 243 6.53 5.15 14.07
C ILE A 243 7.97 5.15 13.55
N MET A 244 8.18 5.41 12.27
CA MET A 244 9.51 5.43 11.67
C MET A 244 10.41 6.52 12.30
N THR A 245 9.88 7.72 12.52
CA THR A 245 10.59 8.81 13.19
C THR A 245 10.92 8.46 14.65
N THR A 246 9.97 7.85 15.37
CA THR A 246 10.20 7.41 16.74
C THR A 246 11.28 6.33 16.82
N MET A 247 11.28 5.35 15.90
CA MET A 247 12.32 4.33 15.79
C MET A 247 13.68 4.92 15.41
N TRP A 248 13.71 5.96 14.58
CA TRP A 248 14.93 6.69 14.23
C TRP A 248 15.62 7.26 15.46
N TYR A 249 14.86 7.97 16.31
CA TYR A 249 15.41 8.53 17.53
C TYR A 249 15.80 7.43 18.52
N ALA A 250 14.95 6.41 18.68
CA ALA A 250 15.23 5.27 19.56
C ALA A 250 16.59 4.60 19.26
N GLN A 251 16.87 4.29 17.99
CA GLN A 251 18.13 3.65 17.62
C GLN A 251 19.34 4.58 17.78
N LYS A 252 19.16 5.90 17.69
CA LYS A 252 20.26 6.87 17.78
C LYS A 252 20.89 6.84 19.18
N GLY A 253 20.12 6.76 20.25
CA GLY A 253 20.70 6.62 21.58
C GLY A 253 20.85 5.19 22.13
N GLY A 254 20.19 4.18 21.54
CA GLY A 254 20.35 2.79 21.97
C GLY A 254 21.53 2.05 21.33
N VAL A 255 22.53 1.64 22.11
CA VAL A 255 23.72 0.93 21.62
C VAL A 255 23.66 -0.55 21.94
N ILE A 256 23.84 -1.40 20.93
CA ILE A 256 23.90 -2.87 21.08
C ILE A 256 25.37 -3.28 21.16
N THR A 257 25.78 -3.88 22.27
CA THR A 257 27.18 -4.21 22.54
C THR A 257 27.82 -5.08 21.46
N TRP A 258 27.13 -6.13 21.00
CA TRP A 258 27.62 -7.05 19.96
C TRP A 258 27.46 -6.52 18.53
N TRP A 259 26.80 -5.37 18.36
CA TRP A 259 26.55 -4.70 17.08
C TRP A 259 26.78 -3.18 17.19
N CYS A 260 27.86 -2.81 17.88
CA CYS A 260 28.08 -1.45 18.35
C CYS A 260 28.08 -0.41 17.22
N GLN A 261 28.69 -0.72 16.07
CA GLN A 261 28.74 0.16 14.90
C GLN A 261 27.52 0.09 13.98
N VAL A 262 26.60 -0.86 14.19
CA VAL A 262 25.50 -1.08 13.26
C VAL A 262 24.42 -0.01 13.43
N TRP A 263 24.20 0.74 12.36
CA TRP A 263 23.09 1.67 12.22
C TRP A 263 21.89 0.99 11.56
N GLY A 264 20.68 1.44 11.89
CA GLY A 264 19.46 0.92 11.26
C GLY A 264 18.94 -0.37 11.89
N TRP A 265 19.47 -0.81 13.04
CA TRP A 265 19.09 -2.09 13.64
C TRP A 265 17.60 -2.16 14.02
N MET A 266 17.00 -1.05 14.46
CA MET A 266 15.55 -0.99 14.75
C MET A 266 14.73 -1.07 13.47
N TYR A 267 15.15 -0.39 12.40
CA TYR A 267 14.48 -0.50 11.10
C TYR A 267 14.60 -1.89 10.52
N PHE A 268 15.78 -2.51 10.64
CA PHE A 268 15.99 -3.88 10.21
C PHE A 268 15.06 -4.84 10.96
N TRP A 269 15.01 -4.75 12.29
CA TRP A 269 14.09 -5.54 13.09
C TRP A 269 12.63 -5.30 12.68
N TYR A 270 12.21 -4.04 12.56
CA TYR A 270 10.85 -3.70 12.18
C TYR A 270 10.49 -4.20 10.78
N PHE A 271 11.44 -4.14 9.84
CA PHE A 271 11.29 -4.69 8.50
C PHE A 271 11.12 -6.22 8.52
N LEU A 272 11.83 -6.94 9.40
CA LEU A 272 11.59 -8.37 9.60
C LEU A 272 10.18 -8.65 10.15
N VAL A 273 9.69 -7.84 11.09
CA VAL A 273 8.31 -7.93 11.60
C VAL A 273 7.30 -7.71 10.47
N ILE A 274 7.55 -6.73 9.61
CA ILE A 274 6.69 -6.44 8.44
C ILE A 274 6.66 -7.62 7.48
N ILE A 275 7.82 -8.13 7.06
CA ILE A 275 7.89 -9.24 6.10
C ILE A 275 7.20 -10.48 6.67
N THR A 276 7.48 -10.82 7.93
CA THR A 276 6.87 -11.98 8.58
C THR A 276 5.36 -11.80 8.70
N SER A 277 4.86 -10.60 9.03
CA SER A 277 3.42 -10.31 9.07
C SER A 277 2.75 -10.42 7.69
N ILE A 278 3.36 -9.89 6.63
CA ILE A 278 2.85 -10.02 5.25
C ILE A 278 2.82 -11.50 4.84
N PHE A 279 3.88 -12.23 5.15
CA PHE A 279 3.99 -13.65 4.83
C PHE A 279 2.95 -14.49 5.61
N GLU A 280 2.81 -14.25 6.91
CA GLU A 280 1.80 -14.89 7.76
C GLU A 280 0.39 -14.61 7.24
N ASN A 281 0.08 -13.37 6.87
CA ASN A 281 -1.21 -12.99 6.31
C ASN A 281 -1.46 -13.63 4.92
N TYR A 282 -0.43 -13.76 4.09
CA TYR A 282 -0.55 -14.39 2.79
C TYR A 282 -0.86 -15.89 2.92
N VAL A 283 -0.13 -16.58 3.80
CA VAL A 283 -0.25 -18.03 3.94
C VAL A 283 -1.48 -18.44 4.74
N SER A 284 -1.96 -17.59 5.66
CA SER A 284 -3.11 -17.92 6.51
C SER A 284 -4.47 -17.74 5.84
N GLN A 285 -4.51 -17.36 4.57
CA GLN A 285 -5.75 -17.32 3.81
C GLN A 285 -6.27 -18.74 3.58
N PRO A 286 -7.54 -19.06 3.90
CA PRO A 286 -8.11 -20.41 3.75
C PRO A 286 -8.48 -20.75 2.29
N PHE A 287 -7.82 -20.10 1.33
CA PHE A 287 -8.07 -20.27 -0.09
C PHE A 287 -6.85 -20.86 -0.77
N SER A 288 -7.06 -21.91 -1.56
CA SER A 288 -5.98 -22.52 -2.34
C SER A 288 -5.61 -21.59 -3.50
N SER A 289 -6.63 -21.07 -4.19
CA SER A 289 -6.53 -20.07 -5.25
C SER A 289 -7.67 -19.06 -5.13
N SER A 290 -7.41 -17.82 -5.55
CA SER A 290 -8.44 -16.78 -5.66
C SER A 290 -8.26 -16.00 -6.95
N TRP A 291 -9.35 -15.77 -7.68
CA TRP A 291 -9.36 -14.90 -8.86
C TRP A 291 -10.18 -13.66 -8.56
N THR A 292 -9.58 -12.50 -8.79
CA THR A 292 -10.22 -11.21 -8.61
C THR A 292 -10.52 -10.63 -9.99
N MET A 293 -11.81 -10.48 -10.29
CA MET A 293 -12.34 -9.81 -11.47
C MET A 293 -12.74 -8.41 -11.08
N ARG A 294 -12.29 -7.40 -11.82
CA ARG A 294 -12.81 -6.05 -11.68
C ARG A 294 -13.90 -5.86 -12.71
N VAL A 295 -15.10 -5.50 -12.27
CA VAL A 295 -16.28 -5.42 -13.12
C VAL A 295 -16.80 -3.99 -13.14
N SER A 296 -17.13 -3.50 -14.33
CA SER A 296 -17.83 -2.25 -14.56
C SER A 296 -18.86 -2.42 -15.68
N ARG A 297 -19.76 -1.45 -15.82
CA ARG A 297 -20.72 -1.41 -16.92
C ARG A 297 -19.99 -1.21 -18.25
N ALA A 298 -20.32 -2.01 -19.26
CA ALA A 298 -19.78 -1.81 -20.60
C ALA A 298 -20.41 -0.57 -21.26
N PRO A 299 -19.62 0.22 -22.02
CA PRO A 299 -20.16 1.35 -22.77
C PRO A 299 -21.08 0.86 -23.88
N THR A 300 -22.25 1.49 -24.05
CA THR A 300 -23.27 1.09 -25.03
C THR A 300 -22.89 1.36 -26.49
N ASN A 301 -21.98 2.31 -26.73
CA ASN A 301 -21.68 2.83 -28.08
C ASN A 301 -20.46 2.17 -28.75
N ILE A 302 -19.96 1.06 -28.20
CA ILE A 302 -18.79 0.35 -28.74
C ILE A 302 -19.22 -1.04 -29.20
N ASN A 303 -19.20 -1.26 -30.51
CA ASN A 303 -19.37 -2.58 -31.09
C ASN A 303 -18.02 -3.24 -31.30
N ILE A 304 -17.89 -4.43 -30.76
CA ILE A 304 -16.74 -5.30 -30.98
C ILE A 304 -16.98 -6.07 -32.28
N SER A 305 -15.97 -6.19 -33.11
CA SER A 305 -16.03 -7.01 -34.33
C SER A 305 -16.45 -8.45 -34.00
N GLU A 306 -17.34 -9.05 -34.79
CA GLU A 306 -17.76 -10.46 -34.63
C GLU A 306 -16.59 -11.44 -34.77
N SER A 307 -15.53 -11.04 -35.48
CA SER A 307 -14.28 -11.81 -35.61
C SER A 307 -13.41 -11.83 -34.36
N ALA A 308 -13.80 -11.11 -33.30
CA ALA A 308 -13.07 -11.10 -32.03
C ALA A 308 -13.12 -12.47 -31.36
N SER A 309 -11.97 -12.91 -30.85
CA SER A 309 -11.91 -14.15 -30.08
C SER A 309 -12.76 -14.04 -28.81
N ARG A 310 -13.77 -14.92 -28.71
CA ARG A 310 -14.62 -15.02 -27.54
C ARG A 310 -13.98 -15.98 -26.54
N ILE A 311 -13.85 -15.55 -25.29
CA ILE A 311 -13.32 -16.43 -24.23
C ILE A 311 -14.28 -17.58 -23.94
N VAL A 312 -15.57 -17.38 -24.19
CA VAL A 312 -16.64 -18.34 -23.85
C VAL A 312 -16.70 -19.52 -24.82
N ASP A 313 -16.11 -19.42 -26.01
CA ASP A 313 -16.17 -20.50 -27.02
C ASP A 313 -15.37 -21.74 -26.59
N LYS A 314 -16.06 -22.87 -26.43
CA LYS A 314 -15.56 -24.10 -25.79
C LYS A 314 -14.61 -24.92 -26.66
N ASP A 315 -14.34 -24.49 -27.89
CA ASP A 315 -13.78 -25.33 -28.95
C ASP A 315 -12.34 -25.81 -28.68
N LYS A 316 -11.56 -25.07 -27.88
CA LYS A 316 -10.14 -25.39 -27.62
C LYS A 316 -9.82 -25.84 -26.20
N ASP A 317 -10.60 -25.40 -25.23
CA ASP A 317 -10.46 -25.77 -23.82
C ASP A 317 -11.82 -25.66 -23.13
N PRO A 318 -12.24 -26.67 -22.34
CA PRO A 318 -13.53 -26.63 -21.64
C PRO A 318 -13.54 -25.57 -20.53
N GLN A 319 -12.40 -25.36 -19.86
CA GLN A 319 -12.30 -24.43 -18.73
C GLN A 319 -11.90 -23.02 -19.18
N VAL A 320 -12.67 -22.00 -18.78
CA VAL A 320 -12.37 -20.57 -19.01
C VAL A 320 -11.01 -20.17 -18.44
N LEU A 321 -10.65 -20.68 -17.25
CA LEU A 321 -9.41 -20.33 -16.58
C LEU A 321 -8.15 -20.71 -17.38
N ASN A 322 -8.17 -21.87 -18.03
CA ASN A 322 -7.05 -22.31 -18.88
C ASN A 322 -6.94 -21.45 -20.14
N ARG A 323 -8.06 -21.01 -20.72
CA ARG A 323 -8.09 -20.07 -21.85
C ARG A 323 -7.46 -18.72 -21.46
N LEU A 324 -7.81 -18.20 -20.28
CA LEU A 324 -7.22 -16.97 -19.74
C LEU A 324 -5.72 -17.11 -19.45
N ARG A 325 -5.26 -18.25 -18.92
CA ARG A 325 -3.83 -18.51 -18.63
C ARG A 325 -2.99 -18.60 -19.91
N ARG A 326 -3.48 -19.30 -20.94
CA ARG A 326 -2.77 -19.44 -22.23
C ARG A 326 -2.61 -18.10 -22.95
N GLY A 327 -3.49 -17.14 -22.67
CA GLY A 327 -3.52 -15.84 -23.31
C GLY A 327 -4.19 -15.94 -24.67
N VAL A 328 -5.35 -15.30 -24.81
CA VAL A 328 -6.08 -15.27 -26.07
C VAL A 328 -5.54 -14.14 -26.94
N ASN A 329 -5.56 -14.31 -28.27
CA ASN A 329 -5.08 -13.30 -29.19
C ASN A 329 -5.86 -11.98 -29.01
N THR A 330 -5.14 -10.88 -28.83
CA THR A 330 -5.71 -9.59 -28.35
C THR A 330 -5.88 -8.55 -29.44
N ARG A 331 -5.68 -8.91 -30.70
CA ARG A 331 -5.90 -8.00 -31.83
C ARG A 331 -7.36 -7.97 -32.24
N THR A 332 -8.19 -7.42 -31.36
CA THR A 332 -9.62 -7.23 -31.62
C THR A 332 -9.87 -5.81 -32.10
N ARG A 333 -10.47 -5.68 -33.28
CA ARG A 333 -10.88 -4.37 -33.82
C ARG A 333 -12.13 -3.88 -33.09
N LEU A 334 -12.03 -2.70 -32.50
CA LEU A 334 -13.15 -1.98 -31.91
C LEU A 334 -13.73 -1.02 -32.95
N SER A 335 -15.05 -1.03 -33.11
CA SER A 335 -15.76 -0.07 -33.95
C SER A 335 -16.70 0.75 -33.07
N ARG A 336 -16.75 2.06 -33.32
CA ARG A 336 -17.71 2.94 -32.64
C ARG A 336 -19.03 2.91 -33.39
N THR A 337 -20.11 2.68 -32.67
CA THR A 337 -21.46 2.66 -33.25
C THR A 337 -22.17 3.97 -32.91
N GLY A 338 -22.09 4.93 -33.83
CA GLY A 338 -22.90 6.15 -33.82
C GLY A 338 -22.47 7.28 -32.87
N ASN A 339 -23.21 8.39 -32.99
CA ASN A 339 -23.04 9.65 -32.26
C ASN A 339 -23.71 9.66 -30.88
N GLY A 340 -23.99 8.49 -30.28
CA GLY A 340 -24.59 8.42 -28.96
C GLY A 340 -23.76 9.14 -27.90
N THR A 341 -24.43 9.79 -26.94
CA THR A 341 -23.79 10.38 -25.76
C THR A 341 -23.04 9.28 -25.00
N HIS A 342 -21.84 9.60 -24.53
CA HIS A 342 -20.98 8.66 -23.82
C HIS A 342 -21.57 8.34 -22.43
N ASP A 343 -22.36 7.27 -22.33
CA ASP A 343 -22.78 6.71 -21.04
C ASP A 343 -21.63 5.85 -20.48
N TRP A 344 -20.69 6.52 -19.82
CA TRP A 344 -19.55 5.89 -19.16
C TRP A 344 -19.83 5.79 -17.67
N SER A 345 -20.06 4.57 -17.17
CA SER A 345 -20.12 4.37 -15.72
C SER A 345 -18.71 4.45 -15.14
N GLY A 346 -18.51 5.41 -14.24
CA GLY A 346 -17.27 5.53 -13.46
C GLY A 346 -17.18 4.51 -12.32
N SER A 347 -18.25 3.75 -12.05
CA SER A 347 -18.29 2.80 -10.95
C SER A 347 -17.63 1.47 -11.34
N CYS A 348 -16.88 0.90 -10.41
CA CYS A 348 -16.33 -0.45 -10.51
C CYS A 348 -16.64 -1.16 -9.20
N PHE A 349 -16.63 -2.49 -9.23
CA PHE A 349 -16.62 -3.36 -8.05
C PHE A 349 -15.79 -4.60 -8.34
N TYR A 350 -15.40 -5.31 -7.29
CA TYR A 350 -14.68 -6.57 -7.43
C TYR A 350 -15.64 -7.76 -7.35
N VAL A 351 -15.37 -8.77 -8.16
CA VAL A 351 -15.93 -10.10 -8.00
C VAL A 351 -14.78 -11.04 -7.72
N VAL A 352 -14.79 -11.67 -6.56
CA VAL A 352 -13.77 -12.61 -6.13
C VAL A 352 -14.38 -14.01 -6.15
N VAL A 353 -13.73 -14.93 -6.86
CA VAL A 353 -14.06 -16.35 -6.84
C VAL A 353 -12.88 -17.07 -6.20
N SER A 354 -13.11 -17.68 -5.04
CA SER A 354 -12.05 -18.34 -4.26
C SER A 354 -12.36 -19.82 -4.09
N ILE A 355 -11.34 -20.66 -4.25
CA ILE A 355 -11.45 -22.09 -3.99
C ILE A 355 -11.18 -22.34 -2.51
N GLU A 356 -12.13 -22.99 -1.84
CA GLU A 356 -12.00 -23.43 -0.48
C GLU A 356 -10.90 -24.49 -0.35
N GLY A 357 -10.03 -24.32 0.64
CA GLY A 357 -9.10 -25.35 1.06
C GLY A 357 -7.66 -24.90 1.11
N THR A 358 -6.87 -25.62 1.89
CA THR A 358 -5.44 -25.40 2.06
C THR A 358 -4.67 -26.52 1.39
N THR A 359 -3.77 -26.20 0.46
CA THR A 359 -2.85 -27.20 -0.08
C THR A 359 -1.85 -27.63 1.01
N GLY A 360 -1.33 -28.86 0.94
CA GLY A 360 -0.33 -29.34 1.90
C GLY A 360 0.90 -28.43 1.99
N LEU A 361 1.31 -27.85 0.85
CA LEU A 361 2.37 -26.83 0.81
C LEU A 361 2.00 -25.56 1.59
N LYS A 362 0.76 -25.06 1.46
CA LYS A 362 0.30 -23.90 2.24
C LYS A 362 0.23 -24.20 3.73
N ALA A 363 -0.20 -25.40 4.12
CA ALA A 363 -0.19 -25.82 5.51
C ALA A 363 1.25 -25.86 6.08
N ALA A 364 2.20 -26.41 5.32
CA ALA A 364 3.62 -26.40 5.70
C ALA A 364 4.20 -24.98 5.78
N LEU A 365 3.92 -24.13 4.78
CA LEU A 365 4.30 -22.72 4.80
C LEU A 365 3.65 -21.98 5.98
N SER A 366 2.45 -22.36 6.41
CA SER A 366 1.77 -21.73 7.55
C SER A 366 2.53 -22.04 8.83
N ALA A 367 2.92 -23.30 9.04
CA ALA A 367 3.77 -23.71 10.15
C ALA A 367 5.13 -22.98 10.12
N ILE A 368 5.77 -22.89 8.95
CA ILE A 368 7.02 -22.14 8.78
C ILE A 368 6.81 -20.65 9.09
N SER A 369 5.74 -20.04 8.61
CA SER A 369 5.44 -18.63 8.85
C SER A 369 5.28 -18.32 10.33
N LYS A 370 4.62 -19.20 11.09
CA LYS A 370 4.50 -19.10 12.55
C LYS A 370 5.85 -19.26 13.24
N GLY A 371 6.67 -20.21 12.80
CA GLY A 371 8.05 -20.37 13.29
C GLY A 371 8.92 -19.14 13.04
N CYS A 372 8.84 -18.56 11.84
CA CYS A 372 9.54 -17.32 11.49
C CYS A 372 9.06 -16.14 12.34
N SER A 373 7.75 -16.01 12.55
CA SER A 373 7.13 -14.98 13.39
C SER A 373 7.69 -15.07 14.83
N ILE A 374 7.66 -16.27 15.45
CA ILE A 374 8.23 -16.52 16.78
C ILE A 374 9.73 -16.18 16.82
N SER A 375 10.49 -16.57 15.80
CA SER A 375 11.94 -16.31 15.72
C SER A 375 12.25 -14.82 15.63
N VAL A 376 11.49 -14.06 14.85
CA VAL A 376 11.65 -12.59 14.74
C VAL A 376 11.31 -11.90 16.06
N PHE A 377 10.28 -12.35 16.77
CA PHE A 377 9.95 -11.81 18.09
C PHE A 377 11.03 -12.14 19.12
N ALA A 378 11.52 -13.38 19.18
CA ALA A 378 12.60 -13.78 20.09
C ALA A 378 13.90 -13.01 19.80
N PHE A 379 14.25 -12.86 18.51
CA PHE A 379 15.37 -12.04 18.06
C PHE A 379 15.20 -10.57 18.48
N GLY A 380 14.02 -10.00 18.30
CA GLY A 380 13.69 -8.65 18.76
C GLY A 380 13.85 -8.48 20.26
N THR A 381 13.29 -9.38 21.06
CA THR A 381 13.42 -9.36 22.51
C THR A 381 14.88 -9.43 22.95
N ALA A 382 15.70 -10.29 22.33
CA ALA A 382 17.13 -10.37 22.61
C ALA A 382 17.89 -9.09 22.22
N LEU A 383 17.58 -8.52 21.04
CA LEU A 383 18.14 -7.24 20.58
C LEU A 383 17.83 -6.12 21.57
N PHE A 384 16.58 -5.98 21.98
CA PHE A 384 16.13 -4.91 22.87
C PHE A 384 16.66 -5.09 24.30
N ALA A 385 16.68 -6.32 24.82
CA ALA A 385 17.28 -6.62 26.11
C ALA A 385 18.80 -6.33 26.14
N SER A 386 19.47 -6.46 24.99
CA SER A 386 20.90 -6.17 24.84
C SER A 386 21.21 -4.69 24.56
N SER A 387 20.18 -3.85 24.37
CA SER A 387 20.37 -2.43 24.10
C SER A 387 20.71 -1.68 25.39
N THR A 388 21.75 -0.86 25.34
CA THR A 388 22.27 -0.07 26.46
C THR A 388 22.11 1.42 26.19
N LEU A 389 22.16 2.26 27.24
CA LEU A 389 22.02 3.73 27.19
C LEU A 389 20.67 4.25 26.67
N MET A 390 19.66 3.38 26.61
CA MET A 390 18.29 3.81 26.38
C MET A 390 17.69 4.35 27.67
N SER A 391 17.50 5.67 27.75
CA SER A 391 16.74 6.28 28.84
C SER A 391 15.32 5.70 28.92
N ILE A 392 14.82 5.51 30.14
CA ILE A 392 13.45 5.01 30.37
C ILE A 392 12.40 5.96 29.78
N SER A 393 12.60 7.28 29.82
CA SER A 393 11.65 8.23 29.21
C SER A 393 11.60 8.10 27.69
N ALA A 394 12.75 7.90 27.05
CA ALA A 394 12.83 7.66 25.61
C ALA A 394 12.11 6.37 25.23
N VAL A 395 12.31 5.30 26.00
CA VAL A 395 11.60 4.02 25.81
C VAL A 395 10.10 4.20 25.99
N LEU A 396 9.65 4.87 27.05
CA LEU A 396 8.23 5.11 27.29
C LEU A 396 7.60 5.94 26.17
N MET A 397 8.29 6.96 25.66
CA MET A 397 7.86 7.72 24.49
C MET A 397 7.74 6.82 23.26
N VAL A 398 8.73 5.95 23.03
CA VAL A 398 8.72 5.01 21.90
C VAL A 398 7.56 4.04 22.00
N LEU A 399 7.34 3.42 23.17
CA LEU A 399 6.23 2.53 23.44
C LEU A 399 4.89 3.26 23.28
N ALA A 400 4.73 4.44 23.87
CA ALA A 400 3.48 5.20 23.83
C ALA A 400 3.10 5.58 22.41
N VAL A 401 4.04 6.11 21.62
CA VAL A 401 3.78 6.49 20.22
C VAL A 401 3.54 5.25 19.37
N THR A 402 4.41 4.24 19.45
CA THR A 402 4.33 3.05 18.59
C THR A 402 3.05 2.25 18.84
N LEU A 403 2.70 2.01 20.11
CA LEU A 403 1.48 1.29 20.47
C LEU A 403 0.22 2.09 20.11
N SER A 404 0.19 3.40 20.38
CA SER A 404 -0.95 4.25 20.03
C SER A 404 -1.14 4.31 18.51
N CYS A 405 -0.07 4.49 17.75
CA CYS A 405 -0.12 4.48 16.28
C CYS A 405 -0.52 3.10 15.74
N GLY A 406 -0.06 2.01 16.34
CA GLY A 406 -0.46 0.65 15.94
C GLY A 406 -1.94 0.37 16.18
N VAL A 407 -2.47 0.74 17.35
CA VAL A 407 -3.90 0.61 17.68
C VAL A 407 -4.74 1.52 16.79
N MET A 408 -4.39 2.81 16.66
CA MET A 408 -5.12 3.76 15.83
C MET A 408 -5.06 3.41 14.34
N GLY A 409 -3.92 2.90 13.86
CA GLY A 409 -3.76 2.41 12.49
C GLY A 409 -4.78 1.35 12.11
N ARG A 410 -5.15 0.48 13.07
CA ARG A 410 -6.20 -0.54 12.89
C ARG A 410 -7.58 0.05 12.88
N VAL A 411 -7.88 0.96 13.80
CA VAL A 411 -9.17 1.65 13.83
C VAL A 411 -9.40 2.36 12.49
N VAL A 412 -8.35 2.96 11.93
CA VAL A 412 -8.39 3.57 10.60
C VAL A 412 -8.55 2.54 9.49
N ALA A 413 -7.88 1.38 9.56
CA ALA A 413 -8.06 0.29 8.59
C ALA A 413 -9.51 -0.24 8.59
N MET A 414 -10.08 -0.47 9.78
CA MET A 414 -11.48 -0.85 9.97
C MET A 414 -12.43 0.23 9.44
N TRP A 415 -12.12 1.51 9.71
CA TRP A 415 -12.90 2.62 9.20
C TRP A 415 -12.88 2.68 7.66
N ILE A 416 -11.72 2.47 7.02
CA ILE A 416 -11.61 2.37 5.56
C ILE A 416 -12.49 1.23 5.04
N ALA A 417 -12.40 0.04 5.64
CA ALA A 417 -13.22 -1.11 5.26
C ALA A 417 -14.73 -0.80 5.39
N SER A 418 -15.13 -0.16 6.49
CA SER A 418 -16.52 0.25 6.73
C SER A 418 -17.00 1.27 5.70
N VAL A 419 -16.21 2.31 5.42
CA VAL A 419 -16.56 3.35 4.43
C VAL A 419 -16.68 2.77 3.03
N MET A 420 -15.83 1.82 2.67
CA MET A 420 -15.89 1.16 1.35
C MET A 420 -17.11 0.25 1.23
N THR A 421 -17.62 -0.31 2.33
CA THR A 421 -18.78 -1.21 2.32
C THR A 421 -20.12 -0.52 2.57
N GLU A 422 -20.14 0.68 3.15
CA GLU A 422 -21.37 1.38 3.55
C GLU A 422 -22.30 1.73 2.38
N ASN A 423 -21.74 2.18 1.24
CA ASN A 423 -22.53 2.83 0.19
C ASN A 423 -22.64 2.01 -1.10
N SER A 424 -21.99 0.85 -1.17
CA SER A 424 -21.93 0.05 -2.39
C SER A 424 -21.39 -1.33 -2.00
N GLU A 425 -22.01 -2.44 -2.39
CA GLU A 425 -21.36 -3.77 -2.29
C GLU A 425 -20.08 -3.70 -3.15
N PRO A 426 -18.89 -3.45 -2.57
CA PRO A 426 -17.70 -3.11 -3.36
C PRO A 426 -17.01 -4.37 -3.84
N MET A 427 -17.38 -5.51 -3.25
CA MET A 427 -16.86 -6.83 -3.52
C MET A 427 -17.99 -7.85 -3.38
N LEU A 428 -18.24 -8.60 -4.43
CA LEU A 428 -19.01 -9.85 -4.38
C LEU A 428 -18.01 -11.00 -4.27
N HIS A 429 -18.15 -11.82 -3.24
CA HIS A 429 -17.26 -12.95 -3.00
C HIS A 429 -18.04 -14.25 -3.07
N GLN A 430 -17.61 -15.18 -3.92
CA GLN A 430 -18.15 -16.53 -3.98
C GLN A 430 -17.05 -17.53 -3.66
N ILE A 431 -17.32 -18.38 -2.67
CA ILE A 431 -16.45 -19.50 -2.31
C ILE A 431 -16.98 -20.74 -3.03
N VAL A 432 -16.09 -21.48 -3.69
CA VAL A 432 -16.38 -22.70 -4.44
C VAL A 432 -15.45 -23.83 -3.99
N LYS A 433 -15.82 -25.09 -4.24
CA LYS A 433 -15.02 -26.23 -3.76
C LYS A 433 -13.87 -26.58 -4.70
N ASP A 434 -14.10 -26.44 -6.00
CA ASP A 434 -13.20 -26.94 -7.03
C ASP A 434 -12.92 -25.88 -8.11
N GLU A 435 -11.80 -26.03 -8.84
CA GLU A 435 -11.43 -25.15 -9.96
C GLU A 435 -12.43 -25.25 -11.12
N ASP A 436 -13.03 -26.42 -11.33
CA ASP A 436 -14.11 -26.61 -12.31
C ASP A 436 -15.32 -25.73 -11.99
N GLN A 437 -15.75 -25.70 -10.73
CA GLN A 437 -16.84 -24.83 -10.29
C GLN A 437 -16.46 -23.36 -10.46
N ALA A 438 -15.25 -22.97 -10.06
CA ALA A 438 -14.77 -21.59 -10.27
C ALA A 438 -14.87 -21.18 -11.75
N SER A 439 -14.49 -22.09 -12.64
CA SER A 439 -14.55 -21.87 -14.08
C SER A 439 -15.99 -21.67 -14.59
N LEU A 440 -16.97 -22.41 -14.04
CA LEU A 440 -18.39 -22.26 -14.38
C LEU A 440 -18.96 -20.91 -13.92
N TYR A 441 -18.67 -20.49 -12.69
CA TYR A 441 -19.07 -19.16 -12.20
C TYR A 441 -18.49 -18.05 -13.08
N MET A 442 -17.19 -18.16 -13.42
CA MET A 442 -16.54 -17.19 -14.29
C MET A 442 -17.09 -17.20 -15.72
N GLU A 443 -17.41 -18.38 -16.27
CA GLU A 443 -18.02 -18.51 -17.59
C GLU A 443 -19.37 -17.80 -17.66
N GLU A 444 -20.25 -18.03 -16.67
CA GLU A 444 -21.56 -17.39 -16.61
C GLU A 444 -21.47 -15.88 -16.45
N ILE A 445 -20.51 -15.37 -15.65
CA ILE A 445 -20.26 -13.92 -15.52
C ILE A 445 -19.78 -13.33 -16.85
N LEU A 446 -18.81 -13.97 -17.51
CA LEU A 446 -18.26 -13.50 -18.79
C LEU A 446 -19.26 -13.62 -19.95
N ALA A 447 -20.25 -14.52 -19.83
CA ALA A 447 -21.31 -14.67 -20.81
C ALA A 447 -22.35 -13.54 -20.76
N LYS A 448 -22.48 -12.83 -19.64
CA LYS A 448 -23.40 -11.69 -19.51
C LYS A 448 -22.94 -10.53 -20.39
N LYS A 449 -23.84 -10.09 -21.28
CA LYS A 449 -23.64 -8.89 -22.10
C LYS A 449 -23.84 -7.64 -21.23
N GLY A 450 -23.18 -6.55 -21.58
CA GLY A 450 -23.21 -5.28 -20.86
C GLY A 450 -22.15 -5.14 -19.76
N LEU A 451 -21.22 -6.09 -19.64
CA LEU A 451 -20.14 -6.07 -18.65
C LEU A 451 -18.78 -5.82 -19.30
N LEU A 452 -17.98 -4.96 -18.66
CA LEU A 452 -16.55 -4.78 -18.87
C LEU A 452 -15.83 -5.40 -17.68
N ILE A 453 -14.96 -6.38 -17.94
CA ILE A 453 -14.33 -7.21 -16.92
C ILE A 453 -12.82 -7.19 -17.12
N GLU A 454 -12.07 -6.77 -16.10
CA GLU A 454 -10.62 -6.86 -16.06
C GLU A 454 -10.23 -8.06 -15.18
N ILE A 455 -9.58 -9.06 -15.76
CA ILE A 455 -9.14 -10.26 -15.03
C ILE A 455 -7.81 -10.79 -15.59
N MET A 456 -6.86 -11.11 -14.71
CA MET A 456 -5.54 -11.62 -15.11
C MET A 456 -4.85 -10.76 -16.18
N SER A 457 -5.02 -9.45 -16.09
CA SER A 457 -4.55 -8.46 -17.08
C SER A 457 -5.24 -8.50 -18.46
N HIS A 458 -6.31 -9.27 -18.62
CA HIS A 458 -7.17 -9.23 -19.80
C HIS A 458 -8.32 -8.27 -19.56
N VAL A 459 -8.60 -7.41 -20.53
CA VAL A 459 -9.78 -6.56 -20.58
C VAL A 459 -10.78 -7.23 -21.51
N ILE A 460 -11.90 -7.65 -20.95
CA ILE A 460 -12.94 -8.44 -21.61
C ILE A 460 -14.22 -7.64 -21.63
N MET A 461 -14.88 -7.55 -22.77
CA MET A 461 -16.16 -6.87 -22.89
C MET A 461 -17.13 -7.79 -23.61
N ASN A 462 -18.31 -7.99 -23.05
CA ASN A 462 -19.34 -8.88 -23.61
C ASN A 462 -18.82 -10.30 -23.95
N GLY A 463 -17.88 -10.82 -23.15
CA GLY A 463 -17.25 -12.13 -23.33
C GLY A 463 -16.14 -12.20 -24.38
N GLN A 464 -15.77 -11.08 -25.02
CA GLN A 464 -14.69 -11.00 -26.01
C GLN A 464 -13.47 -10.25 -25.45
N VAL A 465 -12.26 -10.74 -25.75
CA VAL A 465 -11.02 -10.09 -25.30
C VAL A 465 -10.73 -8.88 -26.16
N ILE A 466 -10.64 -7.71 -25.53
CA ILE A 466 -10.23 -6.48 -26.21
C ILE A 466 -8.72 -6.38 -26.23
N ARG A 467 -8.10 -6.40 -25.05
CA ARG A 467 -6.67 -6.07 -24.90
C ARG A 467 -6.09 -6.76 -23.67
N ARG A 468 -4.80 -7.07 -23.73
CA ARG A 468 -4.00 -7.47 -22.57
C ARG A 468 -3.18 -6.27 -22.09
N GLN A 469 -3.23 -6.00 -20.80
CA GLN A 469 -2.42 -4.99 -20.13
C GLN A 469 -1.29 -5.68 -19.36
N SER A 470 -0.29 -4.91 -18.97
CA SER A 470 0.76 -5.38 -18.07
C SER A 470 0.24 -5.40 -16.64
N GLN A 471 0.35 -6.55 -15.97
CA GLN A 471 -0.09 -6.71 -14.58
C GLN A 471 0.63 -5.74 -13.63
N TRP A 472 1.92 -5.53 -13.88
CA TRP A 472 2.82 -4.77 -13.00
C TRP A 472 2.68 -3.26 -13.12
N PHE A 473 2.15 -2.73 -14.22
CA PHE A 473 2.02 -1.29 -14.42
C PHE A 473 0.57 -0.80 -14.40
N SER A 474 -0.39 -1.69 -14.10
CA SER A 474 -1.79 -1.29 -13.96
C SER A 474 -2.01 -0.57 -12.62
N PRO A 475 -2.55 0.66 -12.61
CA PRO A 475 -2.93 1.34 -11.37
C PRO A 475 -3.90 0.51 -10.52
N ALA A 476 -4.73 -0.34 -11.14
CA ALA A 476 -5.65 -1.24 -10.45
C ALA A 476 -4.92 -2.25 -9.56
N THR A 477 -3.67 -2.60 -9.86
CA THR A 477 -2.87 -3.54 -9.04
C THR A 477 -2.46 -2.92 -7.70
N TYR A 478 -2.30 -1.59 -7.62
CA TYR A 478 -1.80 -0.90 -6.42
C TYR A 478 -2.90 -0.13 -5.68
N ILE A 479 -3.70 0.62 -6.41
CA ILE A 479 -4.76 1.47 -5.85
C ILE A 479 -6.08 0.67 -5.71
N GLY A 480 -6.19 -0.47 -6.38
CA GLY A 480 -7.35 -1.35 -6.30
C GLY A 480 -8.57 -0.72 -6.95
N LEU A 481 -9.67 -0.68 -6.20
CA LEU A 481 -10.99 -0.25 -6.65
C LEU A 481 -11.03 1.22 -7.05
N LEU A 482 -10.14 2.03 -6.45
CA LEU A 482 -10.09 3.48 -6.65
C LEU A 482 -9.46 3.87 -7.99
N ALA A 483 -8.79 2.94 -8.68
CA ALA A 483 -8.36 3.20 -10.03
C ALA A 483 -9.60 3.54 -10.89
N PRO A 484 -9.50 4.36 -11.94
CA PRO A 484 -10.57 4.45 -12.93
C PRO A 484 -10.69 3.14 -13.72
N PRO A 485 -11.88 2.78 -14.24
CA PRO A 485 -12.01 1.68 -15.20
C PRO A 485 -11.19 1.97 -16.46
N VAL A 486 -10.72 0.92 -17.14
CA VAL A 486 -9.94 1.08 -18.37
C VAL A 486 -10.73 1.85 -19.42
N PRO A 487 -10.26 3.01 -19.92
CA PRO A 487 -11.02 3.84 -20.84
C PRO A 487 -11.10 3.21 -22.23
N VAL A 488 -12.09 2.33 -22.44
CA VAL A 488 -12.28 1.58 -23.70
C VAL A 488 -12.50 2.51 -24.90
N HIS A 489 -13.04 3.71 -24.67
CA HIS A 489 -13.19 4.73 -25.72
C HIS A 489 -11.82 5.18 -26.27
N LYS A 490 -10.82 5.41 -25.41
CA LYS A 490 -9.46 5.78 -25.86
C LYS A 490 -8.85 4.65 -26.69
N LEU A 491 -9.05 3.41 -26.26
CA LEU A 491 -8.59 2.23 -27.01
C LEU A 491 -9.24 2.16 -28.40
N ALA A 492 -10.53 2.44 -28.51
CA ALA A 492 -11.22 2.47 -29.80
C ALA A 492 -10.71 3.61 -30.71
N TYR A 493 -10.42 4.79 -30.14
CA TYR A 493 -9.87 5.92 -30.89
C TYR A 493 -8.45 5.66 -31.40
N ASP A 494 -7.59 5.06 -30.57
CA ASP A 494 -6.21 4.73 -30.95
C ASP A 494 -6.18 3.72 -32.09
N GLU A 495 -7.10 2.74 -32.09
CA GLU A 495 -7.24 1.75 -33.16
C GLU A 495 -7.78 2.36 -34.46
N LEU A 496 -8.74 3.30 -34.37
CA LEU A 496 -9.19 4.06 -35.54
C LEU A 496 -8.04 4.88 -36.14
N ARG A 497 -7.23 5.53 -35.29
CA ARG A 497 -6.07 6.31 -35.73
C ARG A 497 -5.01 5.42 -36.40
N SER A 498 -4.68 4.27 -35.83
CA SER A 498 -3.70 3.33 -36.41
C SER A 498 -4.15 2.76 -37.75
N SER A 499 -5.45 2.46 -37.89
CA SER A 499 -6.02 2.01 -39.16
C SER A 499 -5.96 3.10 -40.24
N SER A 500 -6.28 4.36 -39.90
CA SER A 500 -6.21 5.48 -40.84
C SER A 500 -4.78 5.77 -41.31
N SER A 501 -3.78 5.68 -40.43
CA SER A 501 -2.36 5.88 -40.81
C SER A 501 -1.86 4.77 -41.73
N SER A 502 -2.27 3.51 -41.50
CA SER A 502 -1.87 2.38 -42.35
C SER A 502 -2.41 2.47 -43.78
N GLN A 503 -3.55 3.15 -43.97
CA GLN A 503 -4.16 3.35 -45.29
C GLN A 503 -3.46 4.46 -46.09
N LEU A 504 -2.90 5.47 -45.42
CA LEU A 504 -2.15 6.55 -46.07
C LEU A 504 -0.74 6.11 -46.50
N ASP A 505 -0.06 5.25 -45.72
CA ASP A 505 1.27 4.72 -46.11
C ASP A 505 1.21 3.66 -47.23
N GLY A 506 0.03 3.10 -47.53
CA GLY A 506 -0.20 2.20 -48.66
C GLY A 506 -0.26 2.89 -50.01
N THR A 507 -0.27 4.23 -50.06
CA THR A 507 -0.16 5.04 -51.28
C THR A 507 1.17 5.78 -51.30
N LYS A 508 2.29 5.04 -51.38
CA LYS A 508 3.46 5.57 -52.07
C LYS A 508 3.11 5.61 -53.56
N PRO A 509 2.89 6.77 -54.20
CA PRO A 509 3.05 6.84 -55.63
C PRO A 509 4.48 6.42 -55.93
N GLY A 510 4.67 5.47 -56.85
CA GLY A 510 5.97 5.26 -57.46
C GLY A 510 6.38 6.57 -58.12
N PHE A 511 7.15 7.39 -57.43
CA PHE A 511 7.89 8.50 -58.02
C PHE A 511 9.08 7.87 -58.73
N GLU A 512 8.84 7.47 -59.97
CA GLU A 512 9.88 7.22 -60.95
C GLU A 512 10.63 8.54 -61.15
N VAL A 513 11.91 8.56 -60.75
CA VAL A 513 12.80 9.70 -60.88
C VAL A 513 13.11 9.89 -62.36
N GLN A 514 12.29 10.68 -63.05
CA GLN A 514 12.67 11.23 -64.35
C GLN A 514 13.32 12.59 -64.13
N GLN A 515 14.64 12.59 -64.27
CA GLN A 515 15.47 13.78 -64.31
C GLN A 515 14.93 14.74 -65.39
N MET A 516 14.51 15.93 -64.99
CA MET A 516 14.44 17.05 -65.91
C MET A 516 14.99 18.31 -65.25
N ILE A 517 15.88 18.93 -66.01
CA ILE A 517 16.84 19.97 -65.69
C ILE A 517 16.20 21.33 -66.00
N VAL A 518 16.37 22.32 -65.08
CA VAL A 518 16.46 23.80 -65.29
C VAL A 518 15.15 24.62 -65.44
N PRO A 519 15.11 25.94 -65.09
CA PRO A 519 15.81 26.75 -64.08
C PRO A 519 14.88 27.54 -63.12
N ALA A 520 15.52 28.15 -62.12
CA ALA A 520 14.99 29.11 -61.16
C ALA A 520 14.41 30.39 -61.80
N SER A 521 13.31 30.90 -61.22
CA SER A 521 12.99 32.32 -61.22
C SER A 521 12.26 32.74 -59.93
N ASN A 522 12.54 33.97 -59.53
CA ASN A 522 12.28 34.62 -58.25
C ASN A 522 10.80 34.99 -58.00
N GLY A 523 10.43 35.12 -56.72
CA GLY A 523 9.27 35.88 -56.23
C GLY A 523 8.75 35.34 -54.90
N SER A 524 9.22 35.80 -53.74
CA SER A 524 8.79 36.99 -52.97
C SER A 524 7.39 36.90 -52.33
N PHE A 525 7.42 36.83 -50.99
CA PHE A 525 6.57 37.55 -50.01
C PHE A 525 5.11 37.12 -49.69
N GLY A 526 4.85 37.01 -48.38
CA GLY A 526 3.54 37.01 -47.70
C GLY A 526 3.39 35.82 -46.73
N SER A 527 3.81 35.84 -45.46
CA SER A 527 3.39 36.62 -44.27
C SER A 527 1.92 36.50 -43.88
N SER A 528 1.61 35.61 -42.92
CA SER A 528 0.68 35.79 -41.77
C SER A 528 0.68 34.48 -40.95
N ARG A 529 1.22 34.43 -39.72
CA ARG A 529 0.55 34.71 -38.42
C ARG A 529 -0.84 34.05 -38.31
N GLY A 530 -1.14 33.15 -37.38
CA GLY A 530 -0.38 32.64 -36.23
C GLY A 530 -1.06 31.40 -35.61
N PRO A 531 -0.45 30.79 -34.58
CA PRO A 531 -0.99 29.63 -33.86
C PRO A 531 -1.76 30.09 -32.61
N SER A 532 -2.85 29.39 -32.26
CA SER A 532 -3.38 29.41 -30.90
C SER A 532 -3.27 28.01 -30.33
N ASP A 533 -2.54 27.96 -29.23
CA ASP A 533 -2.25 26.80 -28.42
C ASP A 533 -3.51 26.21 -27.78
N TYR A 534 -3.56 24.89 -27.70
CA TYR A 534 -4.31 24.18 -26.66
C TYR A 534 -3.32 23.34 -25.87
N ILE A 535 -2.91 23.90 -24.73
CA ILE A 535 -2.26 23.21 -23.61
C ILE A 535 -3.33 22.93 -22.56
N SER A 536 -3.12 21.84 -21.81
CA SER A 536 -3.79 21.42 -20.57
C SER A 536 -5.13 20.69 -20.75
N THR A 537 -5.38 19.58 -20.04
CA THR A 537 -4.87 19.22 -18.71
C THR A 537 -4.94 17.70 -18.54
N ALA A 538 -3.83 17.11 -18.11
CA ALA A 538 -3.78 15.77 -17.52
C ALA A 538 -4.05 15.89 -16.01
N VAL A 539 -4.83 14.95 -15.48
CA VAL A 539 -4.88 14.57 -14.07
C VAL A 539 -4.29 13.18 -13.95
#